data_AF-A0A2V7S063-F1
#
_entry.id   AF-A0A2V7S063-F1
#
_cell.length_a   1.000
_cell.length_b   1.000
_cell.length_c   1.000
_cell.angle_alpha   90.00
_cell.angle_beta   90.00
_cell.angle_gamma   90.00
#
_symmetry.space_group_name_H-M   'P 1'
#
loop_
_entity.id
_entity.type
_entity.pdbx_description
1 polymer ?
#
loop_
_entity_poly.entity_id
_entity_poly.type
_entity_poly.pdbx_seq_one_letter_code
_entity_poly.pdbx_strand_id
1 'polypeptide(L)'
;MIRDASRSASCTRSASAGWESRCLRPSLRSRSPCARQCLDNRRWQTMSDNSPDREPRVERVSADEAMRRDATLRQPFQRFIDERGRVPNLFRVAAHRPAISRTLADHMRAVMDEGEVSTLLKELLSVRVSQINGCEY
;
A
#
# COMPACT_ATOMS: atom_id res chain seq x y z
N MET A 1 -8.46 -41.90 -39.47
CA MET A 1 -8.81 -40.73 -38.62
C MET A 1 -8.59 -41.16 -37.17
N ILE A 2 -7.44 -40.90 -36.55
CA ILE A 2 -6.97 -39.66 -35.89
C ILE A 2 -7.70 -39.35 -34.56
N ARG A 3 -6.93 -39.49 -33.47
CA ARG A 3 -6.94 -38.83 -32.12
C ARG A 3 -8.07 -39.11 -31.13
N ASP A 4 -7.93 -38.85 -29.83
CA ASP A 4 -6.90 -39.01 -28.76
C ASP A 4 -7.52 -38.34 -27.50
N ALA A 5 -7.17 -38.83 -26.32
CA ALA A 5 -7.12 -38.16 -25.01
C ALA A 5 -8.36 -37.40 -24.43
N SER A 6 -8.77 -37.81 -23.23
CA SER A 6 -8.68 -36.95 -22.01
C SER A 6 -9.27 -37.65 -20.79
N ARG A 7 -8.42 -37.98 -19.80
CA ARG A 7 -8.84 -38.02 -18.40
C ARG A 7 -7.73 -37.46 -17.50
N SER A 8 -8.20 -36.59 -16.62
CA SER A 8 -7.54 -35.73 -15.65
C SER A 8 -6.65 -36.45 -14.64
N ALA A 9 -5.52 -35.84 -14.29
CA ALA A 9 -4.83 -36.11 -13.03
C ALA A 9 -4.74 -34.81 -12.22
N SER A 10 -5.38 -34.81 -11.05
CA SER A 10 -5.33 -33.79 -10.01
C SER A 10 -3.97 -33.80 -9.29
N CYS A 11 -3.39 -32.63 -9.01
CA CYS A 11 -2.25 -32.50 -8.10
C CYS A 11 -2.69 -31.88 -6.78
N THR A 12 -2.61 -32.67 -5.71
CA THR A 12 -2.80 -32.29 -4.32
C THR A 12 -1.58 -31.57 -3.75
N ARG A 13 -1.84 -30.61 -2.86
CA ARG A 13 -0.87 -29.87 -2.05
C ARG A 13 -0.15 -30.82 -1.08
N SER A 14 1.18 -30.70 -0.96
CA SER A 14 1.88 -31.06 0.26
C SER A 14 2.72 -29.87 0.74
N ALA A 15 2.56 -29.54 2.02
CA ALA A 15 3.33 -28.54 2.72
C ALA A 15 4.44 -29.25 3.49
N SER A 16 5.70 -28.85 3.30
CA SER A 16 6.77 -28.87 4.31
C SER A 16 8.09 -28.43 3.70
N ALA A 17 8.90 -27.78 4.55
CA ALA A 17 10.32 -27.45 4.41
C ALA A 17 10.71 -26.11 3.74
N GLY A 18 11.44 -25.30 4.51
CA GLY A 18 12.62 -24.60 4.01
C GLY A 18 12.42 -23.14 3.60
N TRP A 19 12.60 -22.25 4.56
CA TRP A 19 12.76 -20.81 4.40
C TRP A 19 14.18 -20.47 3.93
N GLU A 20 14.74 -21.06 2.85
CA GLU A 20 16.06 -20.63 2.40
C GLU A 20 16.38 -20.92 0.94
N SER A 21 16.72 -19.83 0.25
CA SER A 21 17.73 -19.74 -0.80
C SER A 21 17.34 -20.00 -2.27
N ARG A 22 17.81 -19.02 -3.08
CA ARG A 22 18.16 -19.07 -4.50
C ARG A 22 17.03 -18.78 -5.51
N CYS A 23 16.80 -17.48 -5.72
CA CYS A 23 16.48 -16.96 -7.06
C CYS A 23 17.68 -17.18 -8.00
N LEU A 24 17.92 -18.43 -8.41
CA LEU A 24 18.77 -18.70 -9.56
C LEU A 24 18.05 -18.18 -10.80
N ARG A 25 18.74 -17.31 -11.55
CA ARG A 25 18.28 -16.79 -12.85
C ARG A 25 17.82 -17.98 -13.74
N PRO A 26 16.60 -17.97 -14.28
CA PRO A 26 16.19 -19.04 -15.19
C PRO A 26 17.01 -18.94 -16.47
N SER A 27 17.83 -19.96 -16.73
CA SER A 27 18.34 -20.24 -18.07
C SER A 27 17.15 -20.41 -19.02
N LEU A 28 17.20 -19.70 -20.14
CA LEU A 28 16.24 -19.71 -21.23
C LEU A 28 16.09 -21.12 -21.83
N ARG A 29 15.29 -22.01 -21.21
CA ARG A 29 14.66 -23.21 -21.82
C ARG A 29 14.09 -24.12 -20.73
N SER A 30 12.90 -23.79 -20.23
CA SER A 30 11.87 -24.79 -19.94
C SER A 30 10.56 -24.07 -19.67
N ARG A 31 9.59 -24.26 -20.55
CA ARG A 31 8.22 -23.78 -20.39
C ARG A 31 7.50 -24.73 -19.44
N SER A 32 7.80 -24.67 -18.15
CA SER A 32 6.97 -25.33 -17.13
C SER A 32 5.85 -24.38 -16.68
N PRO A 33 4.59 -24.83 -16.51
CA PRO A 33 3.47 -23.98 -16.08
C PRO A 33 3.67 -23.33 -14.72
N CYS A 34 4.55 -23.87 -13.87
CA CYS A 34 4.82 -23.36 -12.53
C CYS A 34 5.72 -22.10 -12.52
N ALA A 35 6.54 -21.88 -13.55
CA ALA A 35 7.40 -20.70 -13.66
C ALA A 35 6.62 -19.40 -13.98
N ARG A 36 5.32 -19.47 -14.27
CA ARG A 36 4.47 -18.30 -14.53
C ARG A 36 4.00 -17.58 -13.27
N GLN A 37 4.28 -18.12 -12.08
CA GLN A 37 3.71 -17.57 -10.85
C GLN A 37 4.46 -16.34 -10.30
N CYS A 38 5.66 -16.03 -10.81
CA CYS A 38 6.51 -14.97 -10.24
C CYS A 38 6.54 -13.66 -11.04
N LEU A 39 5.87 -13.56 -12.20
CA LEU A 39 5.84 -12.32 -13.00
C LEU A 39 4.48 -12.08 -13.67
N ASP A 40 3.37 -12.42 -13.01
CA ASP A 40 2.06 -12.03 -13.54
C ASP A 40 1.64 -10.66 -12.99
N ASN A 41 2.21 -9.61 -13.58
CA ASN A 41 1.70 -8.24 -13.51
C ASN A 41 0.27 -8.11 -14.09
N ARG A 42 -0.37 -9.20 -14.57
CA ARG A 42 -1.77 -9.18 -15.01
C ARG A 42 -2.80 -9.21 -13.90
N ARG A 43 -2.45 -9.59 -12.66
CA ARG A 43 -3.41 -9.50 -11.54
C ARG A 43 -3.66 -8.04 -11.08
N TRP A 44 -2.96 -7.07 -11.65
CA TRP A 44 -3.26 -5.65 -11.45
C TRP A 44 -4.41 -5.16 -12.35
N GLN A 45 -4.76 -5.88 -13.43
CA GLN A 45 -5.82 -5.46 -14.35
C GLN A 45 -7.24 -5.68 -13.81
N THR A 46 -7.42 -6.50 -12.77
CA THR A 46 -8.74 -6.75 -12.16
C THR A 46 -8.99 -5.98 -10.86
N MET A 47 -8.11 -5.05 -10.47
CA MET A 47 -8.40 -4.06 -9.42
C MET A 47 -8.89 -2.73 -10.02
N SER A 48 -9.59 -2.77 -11.16
CA SER A 48 -10.12 -1.60 -11.85
C SER A 48 -11.44 -1.09 -11.26
N ASP A 49 -11.66 -1.21 -9.95
CA ASP A 49 -12.86 -0.68 -9.27
C ASP A 49 -12.57 0.55 -8.38
N ASN A 50 -11.33 1.04 -8.42
CA ASN A 50 -10.95 2.33 -7.85
C ASN A 50 -10.70 3.31 -9.01
N SER A 51 -11.77 3.92 -9.52
CA SER A 51 -11.60 5.10 -10.38
C SER A 51 -11.13 6.29 -9.52
N PRO A 52 -10.16 7.08 -9.99
CA PRO A 52 -9.69 8.29 -9.30
C PRO A 52 -10.78 9.36 -9.11
N ASP A 53 -11.89 9.23 -9.84
CA ASP A 53 -13.07 10.11 -9.79
C ASP A 53 -14.09 9.71 -8.72
N ARG A 54 -13.80 8.71 -7.87
CA ARG A 54 -14.72 8.34 -6.78
C ARG A 54 -14.72 9.43 -5.72
N GLU A 55 -15.86 10.10 -5.57
CA GLU A 55 -16.06 11.11 -4.54
C GLU A 55 -15.78 10.54 -3.14
N PRO A 56 -15.00 11.24 -2.28
CA PRO A 56 -14.73 10.78 -0.94
C PRO A 56 -16.03 10.72 -0.13
N ARG A 57 -16.33 9.55 0.45
CA ARG A 57 -17.52 9.35 1.29
C ARG A 57 -17.52 10.17 2.58
N VAL A 58 -16.34 10.63 3.00
CA VAL A 58 -16.17 11.46 4.18
C VAL A 58 -15.64 12.82 3.76
N GLU A 59 -16.32 13.87 4.21
CA GLU A 59 -15.95 15.25 3.92
C GLU A 59 -14.54 15.59 4.45
N ARG A 60 -13.81 16.41 3.72
CA ARG A 60 -12.47 16.88 4.09
C ARG A 60 -12.56 18.25 4.75
N VAL A 61 -12.41 18.31 6.07
CA VAL A 61 -12.37 19.59 6.80
C VAL A 61 -11.21 20.44 6.27
N SER A 62 -11.40 21.75 6.11
CA SER A 62 -10.29 22.65 5.75
C SER A 62 -9.28 22.73 6.91
N ALA A 63 -8.01 23.00 6.60
CA ALA A 63 -6.97 23.08 7.63
C ALA A 63 -7.29 24.19 8.64
N ASP A 64 -7.70 25.36 8.16
CA ASP A 64 -8.05 26.52 9.01
C ASP A 64 -9.24 26.20 9.92
N GLU A 65 -10.27 25.53 9.38
CA GLU A 65 -11.44 25.12 10.15
C GLU A 65 -11.07 24.13 11.25
N ALA A 66 -10.24 23.13 10.92
CA ALA A 66 -9.78 22.14 11.88
C ALA A 66 -8.99 22.79 13.04
N MET A 67 -8.08 23.71 12.72
CA MET A 67 -7.27 24.47 13.68
C MET A 67 -8.08 25.47 14.52
N ARG A 68 -9.21 25.94 14.00
CA ARG A 68 -10.16 26.81 14.71
C ARG A 68 -11.01 26.02 15.69
N ARG A 69 -11.47 24.82 15.31
CA ARG A 69 -12.25 23.91 16.18
C ARG A 69 -11.44 23.37 17.34
N ASP A 70 -10.17 23.04 17.10
CA ASP A 70 -9.29 22.47 18.13
C ASP A 70 -7.87 23.03 18.01
N ALA A 71 -7.41 23.70 19.07
CA ALA A 71 -6.09 24.31 19.15
C ALA A 71 -4.95 23.28 19.11
N THR A 72 -5.19 22.04 19.53
CA THR A 72 -4.17 20.97 19.58
C THR A 72 -3.72 20.55 18.18
N LEU A 73 -4.53 20.82 17.15
CA LEU A 73 -4.19 20.50 15.76
C LEU A 73 -3.29 21.54 15.09
N ARG A 74 -3.11 22.73 15.68
CA ARG A 74 -2.33 23.82 15.08
C ARG A 74 -0.90 23.42 14.79
N GLN A 75 -0.20 22.87 15.78
CA GLN A 75 1.19 22.47 15.63
C GLN A 75 1.38 21.39 14.54
N PRO A 76 0.67 20.23 14.57
CA PRO A 76 0.86 19.22 13.53
C PRO A 76 0.43 19.69 12.14
N PHE A 77 -0.62 20.50 12.02
CA PHE A 77 -1.10 20.99 10.72
C PHE A 77 -0.14 22.03 10.14
N GLN A 78 0.37 22.95 10.96
CA GLN A 78 1.36 23.92 10.52
C GLN A 78 2.63 23.22 10.04
N ARG A 79 3.09 22.18 10.74
CA ARG A 79 4.24 21.37 10.30
C ARG A 79 4.02 20.78 8.91
N PHE A 80 2.84 20.22 8.63
CA PHE A 80 2.55 19.71 7.28
C PHE A 80 2.52 20.81 6.21
N ILE A 81 2.04 22.01 6.56
CA ILE A 81 2.06 23.16 5.65
C ILE A 81 3.50 23.60 5.37
N ASP A 82 4.35 23.66 6.39
CA ASP A 82 5.73 24.08 6.25
C ASP A 82 6.56 23.08 5.44
N GLU A 83 6.37 21.77 5.69
CA GLU A 83 7.12 20.70 5.02
C GLU A 83 6.62 20.41 3.59
N ARG A 84 5.29 20.46 3.37
CA ARG A 84 4.65 19.94 2.14
C ARG A 84 3.84 20.99 1.39
N GLY A 85 3.69 22.20 1.92
CA GLY A 85 2.82 23.25 1.39
C GLY A 85 1.32 22.99 1.57
N ARG A 86 0.92 21.82 2.08
CA ARG A 86 -0.48 21.43 2.26
C ARG A 86 -0.64 20.34 3.32
N VAL A 87 -1.80 20.33 3.97
CA VAL A 87 -2.22 19.23 4.85
C VAL A 87 -2.71 18.05 4.01
N PRO A 88 -2.17 16.83 4.17
CA PRO A 88 -2.66 15.64 3.46
C PRO A 88 -4.14 15.37 3.74
N ASN A 89 -4.87 14.86 2.73
CA ASN A 89 -6.32 14.65 2.84
C ASN A 89 -6.72 13.71 3.98
N LEU A 90 -5.89 12.71 4.31
CA LEU A 90 -6.10 11.81 5.44
C LEU A 90 -6.27 12.57 6.77
N PHE A 91 -5.41 13.56 7.04
CA PHE A 91 -5.48 14.36 8.27
C PHE A 91 -6.68 15.29 8.28
N ARG A 92 -7.10 15.78 7.10
CA ARG A 92 -8.31 16.59 6.93
C ARG A 92 -9.59 15.80 7.21
N VAL A 93 -9.61 14.51 6.87
CA VAL A 93 -10.70 13.60 7.24
C VAL A 93 -10.63 13.23 8.72
N ALA A 94 -9.45 12.90 9.22
CA ALA A 94 -9.27 12.58 10.65
C ALA A 94 -9.59 13.77 11.57
N ALA A 95 -9.52 15.01 11.08
CA ALA A 95 -9.85 16.23 11.82
C ALA A 95 -11.30 16.31 12.32
N HIS A 96 -12.22 15.50 11.78
CA HIS A 96 -13.56 15.34 12.38
C HIS A 96 -13.48 14.86 13.84
N ARG A 97 -12.41 14.15 14.20
CA ARG A 97 -12.09 13.74 15.58
C ARG A 97 -10.65 14.15 15.93
N PRO A 98 -10.44 15.35 16.50
CA PRO A 98 -9.11 15.91 16.75
C PRO A 98 -8.15 15.00 17.52
N ALA A 99 -8.66 14.27 18.53
CA ALA A 99 -7.87 13.30 19.28
C ALA A 99 -7.22 12.23 18.38
N ILE A 100 -7.96 11.72 17.38
CA ILE A 100 -7.44 10.72 16.43
C ILE A 100 -6.40 11.36 15.52
N SER A 101 -6.72 12.52 14.94
CA SER A 101 -5.81 13.23 14.03
C SER A 101 -4.47 13.54 14.69
N ARG A 102 -4.49 13.97 15.96
CA ARG A 102 -3.28 14.21 16.75
C ARG A 102 -2.46 12.94 16.94
N THR A 103 -3.07 11.85 17.43
CA THR A 103 -2.35 10.58 17.63
C THR A 103 -1.77 10.04 16.33
N LEU A 104 -2.46 10.23 15.20
CA LEU A 104 -2.00 9.82 13.90
C LEU A 104 -0.79 10.65 13.44
N ALA A 105 -0.79 11.96 13.71
CA ALA A 105 0.33 12.84 13.35
C ALA A 105 1.59 12.53 14.19
N ASP A 106 1.40 12.25 15.48
CA ASP A 106 2.47 11.83 16.38
C ASP A 106 3.03 10.46 15.96
N HIS A 107 2.15 9.51 15.60
CA HIS A 107 2.54 8.20 15.09
C HIS A 107 3.30 8.29 13.77
N MET A 108 2.83 9.13 12.83
CA MET A 108 3.50 9.36 11.55
C MET A 108 4.91 9.89 11.77
N ARG A 109 5.11 10.84 12.70
CA ARG A 109 6.44 11.35 13.06
C ARG A 109 7.34 10.24 13.60
N ALA A 110 6.85 9.50 14.58
CA ALA A 110 7.61 8.44 15.24
C ALA A 110 8.05 7.33 14.25
N VAL A 111 7.22 7.01 13.25
CA VAL A 111 7.53 5.97 12.26
C VAL A 111 8.40 6.50 11.11
N MET A 112 8.08 7.67 10.58
CA MET A 112 8.74 8.17 9.37
C MET A 112 10.02 8.95 9.67
N ASP A 113 10.00 9.83 10.67
CA ASP A 113 11.07 10.80 10.91
C ASP A 113 12.12 10.26 11.90
N GLU A 114 11.68 9.52 12.90
CA GLU A 114 12.53 9.01 13.98
C GLU A 114 13.03 7.57 13.70
N GLY A 115 14.15 7.16 14.30
CA GLY A 115 14.68 5.79 14.24
C GLY A 115 15.93 5.59 13.36
N GLU A 116 16.42 4.35 13.30
CA GLU A 116 17.72 4.00 12.69
C GLU A 116 17.64 3.78 11.17
N VAL A 117 16.43 3.51 10.65
CA VAL A 117 16.21 3.24 9.23
C VAL A 117 16.06 4.56 8.47
N SER A 118 16.76 4.67 7.33
CA SER A 118 16.71 5.87 6.49
C SER A 118 15.31 6.16 5.97
N THR A 119 14.99 7.46 5.83
CA THR A 119 13.69 7.94 5.35
C THR A 119 13.33 7.35 3.97
N LEU A 120 14.29 7.31 3.04
CA LEU A 120 14.08 6.76 1.71
C LEU A 120 13.62 5.28 1.75
N LEU A 121 14.21 4.46 2.63
CA LEU A 121 13.81 3.06 2.73
C LEU A 121 12.41 2.92 3.32
N LYS A 122 12.06 3.74 4.32
CA LYS A 122 10.70 3.78 4.87
C LYS A 122 9.67 4.15 3.81
N GLU A 123 9.97 5.15 2.98
CA GLU A 123 9.10 5.55 1.87
C GLU A 123 8.94 4.44 0.81
N LEU A 124 10.03 3.77 0.43
CA LEU A 124 9.96 2.62 -0.49
C LEU A 124 9.12 1.47 0.07
N LEU A 125 9.22 1.20 1.37
CA LEU A 125 8.36 0.24 2.05
C LEU A 125 6.89 0.67 2.04
N SER A 126 6.61 1.95 2.32
CA SER A 126 5.24 2.49 2.25
C SER A 126 4.65 2.30 0.86
N VAL A 127 5.38 2.61 -0.21
CA VAL A 127 4.93 2.41 -1.60
C VAL A 127 4.66 0.92 -1.87
N ARG A 128 5.55 0.03 -1.42
CA ARG A 128 5.38 -1.41 -1.67
C ARG A 128 4.16 -1.98 -0.93
N VAL A 129 3.91 -1.53 0.29
CA VAL A 129 2.71 -1.92 1.06
C VAL A 129 1.45 -1.40 0.38
N SER A 130 1.43 -0.15 -0.08
CA SER A 130 0.29 0.40 -0.83
C SER A 130 -0.01 -0.38 -2.11
N GLN A 131 1.03 -0.78 -2.85
CA GLN A 131 0.86 -1.66 -4.01
C GLN A 131 0.21 -2.99 -3.63
N ILE A 132 0.73 -3.68 -2.61
CA ILE A 132 0.17 -4.98 -2.16
C ILE A 132 -1.30 -4.83 -1.75
N ASN A 133 -1.66 -3.71 -1.15
CA ASN A 133 -3.01 -3.42 -0.68
C ASN A 133 -3.93 -2.82 -1.76
N GLY A 134 -3.44 -2.52 -2.96
CA GLY A 134 -4.22 -1.82 -3.99
C GLY A 134 -4.68 -0.42 -3.56
N CYS A 135 -3.87 0.27 -2.74
CA CYS A 135 -4.17 1.62 -2.26
C CYS A 135 -3.59 2.66 -3.23
N GLU A 136 -4.47 3.35 -3.96
CA GLU A 136 -4.10 4.37 -4.94
C GLU A 136 -3.90 5.78 -4.35
N TYR A 137 -4.37 6.00 -3.12
CA TYR A 137 -4.25 7.27 -2.40
C TYR A 137 -2.78 7.65 -2.15
#